data_AF-A0A537MSD6-F1
#
_entry.id   AF-A0A537MSD6-F1
#
_cell.length_a   1.000
_cell.length_b   1.000
_cell.length_c   1.000
_cell.angle_alpha   90.00
_cell.angle_beta   90.00
_cell.angle_gamma   90.00
#
_symmetry.space_group_name_H-M   'P 1'
#
loop_
_entity.id
_entity.type
_entity.pdbx_description
1 polymer ?
#
loop_
_entity_poly.entity_id
_entity_poly.type
_entity_poly.pdbx_seq_one_letter_code
_entity_poly.pdbx_strand_id
1 'polypeptide(L)'
;QERAWAKIVDFVHANSAAKVCLQLGHSGRKGATKLMWEGMDRPLDEGAWDVCSTSAVPYFPDSPVPRELDRAGMDRITAEFVAAAQR
;
A
#
# COMPACT_ATOMS: atom_id res chain seq x y z
N GLN A 1 -7.60 -9.90 5.96
CA GLN A 1 -8.36 -8.81 5.32
C GLN A 1 -9.46 -9.35 4.40
N GLU A 2 -9.19 -10.38 3.58
CA GLU A 2 -10.16 -11.07 2.70
C GLU A 2 -11.58 -11.23 3.28
N ARG A 3 -11.73 -11.92 4.44
CA ARG A 3 -13.05 -12.11 5.09
C ARG A 3 -13.82 -10.82 5.40
N ALA A 4 -13.13 -9.70 5.62
CA ALA A 4 -13.79 -8.41 5.86
C ALA A 4 -14.32 -7.82 4.55
N TRP A 5 -13.54 -7.93 3.46
CA TRP A 5 -13.96 -7.51 2.12
C TRP A 5 -15.12 -8.37 1.58
N ALA A 6 -15.09 -9.69 1.81
CA ALA A 6 -16.16 -10.60 1.39
C ALA A 6 -17.54 -10.14 1.88
N LYS A 7 -17.65 -9.72 3.15
CA LYS A 7 -18.91 -9.20 3.72
C LYS A 7 -19.45 -7.98 2.96
N ILE A 8 -18.56 -7.09 2.52
CA ILE A 8 -18.94 -5.88 1.77
C ILE A 8 -19.39 -6.27 0.35
N VAL A 9 -18.63 -7.14 -0.31
CA VAL A 9 -18.94 -7.61 -1.66
C VAL A 9 -20.28 -8.36 -1.69
N ASP A 10 -20.50 -9.28 -0.75
CA ASP A 10 -21.74 -10.03 -0.60
C ASP A 10 -22.94 -9.10 -0.41
N PHE A 11 -22.79 -8.07 0.45
CA PHE A 11 -23.82 -7.08 0.66
C PHE A 11 -24.15 -6.29 -0.62
N VAL A 12 -23.14 -5.83 -1.37
CA VAL A 12 -23.35 -5.09 -2.62
C VAL A 12 -24.07 -5.95 -3.66
N HIS A 13 -23.68 -7.22 -3.81
CA HIS A 13 -24.30 -8.13 -4.78
C HIS A 13 -25.71 -8.59 -4.36
N ALA A 14 -26.00 -8.68 -3.06
CA ALA A 14 -27.35 -8.98 -2.59
C ALA A 14 -28.35 -7.84 -2.83
N ASN A 15 -27.87 -6.61 -3.01
CA ASN A 15 -28.72 -5.40 -3.07
C ASN A 15 -28.61 -4.62 -4.39
N SER A 16 -27.73 -5.02 -5.31
CA SER A 16 -27.55 -4.30 -6.58
C SER A 16 -26.92 -5.17 -7.67
N ALA A 17 -27.00 -4.72 -8.92
CA ALA A 17 -26.28 -5.32 -10.05
C ALA A 17 -24.85 -4.73 -10.23
N ALA A 18 -24.38 -3.90 -9.30
CA ALA A 18 -23.09 -3.24 -9.40
C ALA A 18 -21.95 -4.25 -9.46
N LYS A 19 -20.90 -3.91 -10.21
CA LYS A 19 -19.66 -4.69 -10.25
C LYS A 19 -18.64 -4.09 -9.30
N VAL A 20 -17.98 -4.94 -8.54
CA VAL A 20 -16.92 -4.53 -7.61
C VAL A 20 -15.56 -4.84 -8.23
N CYS A 21 -14.70 -3.84 -8.24
CA CYS A 21 -13.29 -3.95 -8.61
C CYS A 21 -12.42 -3.46 -7.44
N LEU A 22 -11.19 -3.95 -7.37
CA LEU A 22 -10.21 -3.55 -6.36
C LEU A 22 -8.92 -3.06 -7.03
N GLN A 23 -8.33 -2.01 -6.48
CA GLN A 23 -6.98 -1.59 -6.80
C GLN A 23 -6.01 -2.13 -5.75
N LEU A 24 -5.02 -2.92 -6.18
CA LEU A 24 -3.90 -3.32 -5.33
C LEU A 24 -2.81 -2.25 -5.40
N GLY A 25 -2.19 -1.93 -4.27
CA GLY A 25 -1.19 -0.87 -4.19
C GLY A 25 -0.07 -1.17 -3.20
N HIS A 26 1.11 -0.63 -3.50
CA HIS A 26 2.27 -0.61 -2.63
C HIS A 26 2.83 0.82 -2.61
N SER A 27 2.94 1.43 -1.44
CA SER A 27 3.26 2.85 -1.30
C SER A 27 4.73 3.20 -1.58
N GLY A 28 5.63 2.21 -1.49
CA GLY A 28 7.06 2.40 -1.75
C GLY A 28 7.64 3.51 -0.87
N ARG A 29 8.47 4.40 -1.44
CA ARG A 29 9.04 5.55 -0.72
C ARG A 29 8.01 6.61 -0.26
N LYS A 30 6.76 6.53 -0.73
CA LYS A 30 5.66 7.38 -0.25
C LYS A 30 4.92 6.77 0.95
N GLY A 31 5.33 5.60 1.43
CA GLY A 31 4.77 5.02 2.65
C GLY A 31 5.10 5.83 3.89
N ALA A 32 4.46 5.48 5.02
CA ALA A 32 4.67 6.14 6.31
C ALA A 32 4.44 7.67 6.26
N THR A 33 3.42 8.11 5.51
CA THR A 33 2.98 9.52 5.43
C THR A 33 1.64 9.74 6.13
N LYS A 34 1.39 10.98 6.55
CA LYS A 34 0.17 11.44 7.21
C LYS A 34 -1.06 11.35 6.30
N LEU A 35 -2.22 11.37 6.92
CA LEU A 35 -3.50 11.53 6.23
C LEU A 35 -3.57 12.90 5.54
N MET A 36 -4.38 12.97 4.48
CA MET A 36 -4.48 14.15 3.62
C MET A 36 -4.78 15.44 4.41
N TRP A 37 -5.61 15.34 5.44
CA TRP A 37 -6.04 16.47 6.27
C TRP A 37 -5.07 16.82 7.43
N GLU A 38 -4.01 16.04 7.65
CA GLU A 38 -3.00 16.25 8.71
C GLU A 38 -1.66 16.73 8.15
N GLY A 39 -1.59 16.92 6.83
CA GLY A 39 -0.36 17.24 6.11
C GLY A 39 -0.09 16.21 5.03
N MET A 40 -0.89 16.26 3.95
CA MET A 40 -0.80 15.38 2.79
C MET A 40 0.64 15.04 2.41
N ASP A 41 0.91 13.75 2.26
CA ASP A 41 2.19 13.24 1.74
C ASP A 41 3.41 13.60 2.61
N ARG A 42 3.23 14.19 3.80
CA ARG A 42 4.31 14.46 4.77
C ARG A 42 4.58 13.25 5.66
N PRO A 43 5.80 13.08 6.18
CA PRO A 43 6.14 11.95 7.05
C PRO A 43 5.29 11.91 8.31
N LEU A 44 5.00 10.71 8.81
CA LEU A 44 4.38 10.54 10.14
C LEU A 44 5.28 11.12 11.24
N ASP A 45 4.67 11.76 12.23
CA ASP A 45 5.41 12.32 13.38
C ASP A 45 5.89 11.21 14.33
N GLU A 46 5.11 10.13 14.45
CA GLU A 46 5.40 8.96 15.29
C GLU A 46 4.99 7.67 14.59
N GLY A 47 5.65 6.55 14.93
CA GLY A 47 5.26 5.23 14.45
C GLY A 47 5.52 4.96 12.96
N ALA A 48 6.39 5.75 12.31
CA ALA A 48 6.81 5.48 10.94
C ALA A 48 7.49 4.09 10.85
N TRP A 49 7.05 3.29 9.88
CA TRP A 49 7.69 2.01 9.55
C TRP A 49 8.73 2.19 8.43
N ASP A 50 9.65 1.24 8.31
CA ASP A 50 10.64 1.25 7.24
C ASP A 50 10.01 1.12 5.86
N VAL A 51 10.30 2.09 4.99
CA VAL A 51 9.85 2.10 3.59
C VAL A 51 10.93 1.58 2.65
N CYS A 52 10.54 1.11 1.47
CA CYS A 52 11.46 0.60 0.45
C CYS A 52 11.19 1.23 -0.92
N SER A 53 12.22 1.22 -1.78
CA SER A 53 12.16 1.80 -3.13
C SER A 53 13.23 1.20 -4.03
N THR A 54 13.21 1.55 -5.31
CA THR A 54 14.24 1.14 -6.29
C THR A 54 15.60 1.82 -6.06
N SER A 55 15.66 2.86 -5.22
CA SER A 55 16.89 3.58 -4.86
C SER A 55 16.71 4.23 -3.49
N ALA A 56 17.81 4.46 -2.77
CA ALA A 56 17.83 5.15 -1.47
C ALA A 56 17.62 6.68 -1.61
N VAL A 57 16.56 7.09 -2.30
CA VAL A 57 16.20 8.49 -2.55
C VAL A 57 14.85 8.79 -1.88
N PRO A 58 14.81 9.71 -0.89
CA PRO A 58 13.59 10.02 -0.16
C PRO A 58 12.55 10.69 -1.06
N TYR A 59 11.29 10.69 -0.63
CA TYR A 59 10.20 11.31 -1.39
C TYR A 59 10.23 12.83 -1.31
N PHE A 60 10.29 13.38 -0.10
CA PHE A 60 10.71 14.76 0.18
C PHE A 60 12.02 14.79 0.95
N PRO A 61 12.75 15.93 1.01
CA PRO A 61 14.00 16.02 1.76
C PRO A 61 13.89 15.65 3.24
N ASP A 62 12.71 15.85 3.85
CA ASP A 62 12.37 15.51 5.24
C ASP A 62 11.78 14.10 5.40
N SER A 63 11.58 13.35 4.31
CA SER A 63 11.04 11.99 4.37
C SER A 63 12.08 10.94 4.77
N PRO A 64 11.65 9.81 5.35
CA PRO A 64 12.52 8.67 5.58
C PRO A 64 13.24 8.26 4.29
N VAL A 65 14.54 7.98 4.41
CA VAL A 65 15.31 7.42 3.30
C VAL A 65 14.88 5.96 3.13
N PRO A 66 14.32 5.56 1.98
CA PRO A 66 13.87 4.19 1.78
C PRO A 66 15.06 3.24 1.69
N ARG A 67 14.87 2.02 2.17
CA ARG A 67 15.79 0.92 1.85
C ARG A 67 15.71 0.62 0.36
N GLU A 68 16.85 0.63 -0.31
CA GLU A 68 16.96 0.21 -1.70
C GLU A 68 16.66 -1.29 -1.82
N LEU A 69 15.81 -1.64 -2.78
CA LEU A 69 15.42 -3.02 -3.05
C LEU A 69 16.50 -3.73 -3.88
N ASP A 70 16.84 -4.93 -3.44
CA ASP A 70 17.54 -5.90 -4.26
C ASP A 70 16.54 -6.73 -5.10
N ARG A 71 17.07 -7.66 -5.90
CA ARG A 71 16.26 -8.55 -6.74
C ARG A 71 15.27 -9.37 -5.89
N ALA A 72 15.72 -9.91 -4.77
CA ALA A 72 14.89 -10.73 -3.89
C ALA A 72 13.73 -9.92 -3.28
N GLY A 73 13.95 -8.65 -2.94
CA GLY A 73 12.92 -7.73 -2.49
C GLY A 73 11.88 -7.45 -3.57
N MET A 74 12.30 -7.23 -4.81
CA MET A 74 11.37 -7.07 -5.94
C MET A 74 10.56 -8.34 -6.23
N ASP A 75 11.19 -9.51 -6.13
CA ASP A 75 10.51 -10.81 -6.29
C ASP A 75 9.45 -11.03 -5.21
N ARG A 76 9.77 -10.66 -3.97
CA ARG A 76 8.82 -10.73 -2.86
C ARG A 76 7.60 -9.84 -3.09
N ILE A 77 7.80 -8.58 -3.49
CA ILE A 77 6.68 -7.66 -3.78
C ILE A 77 5.82 -8.23 -4.91
N THR A 78 6.44 -8.77 -5.96
CA THR A 78 5.70 -9.42 -7.07
C THR A 78 4.85 -10.58 -6.55
N ALA A 79 5.42 -11.45 -5.72
CA ALA A 79 4.68 -12.56 -5.10
C ALA A 79 3.55 -12.08 -4.19
N GLU A 80 3.73 -10.98 -3.46
CA GLU A 80 2.69 -10.37 -2.62
C GLU A 80 1.52 -9.83 -3.46
N PHE A 81 1.79 -9.19 -4.60
CA PHE A 81 0.74 -8.77 -5.54
C PHE A 81 -0.01 -9.96 -6.13
N VAL A 82 0.69 -11.03 -6.53
CA VAL A 82 0.05 -12.28 -7.02
C VAL A 82 -0.84 -12.87 -5.93
N ALA A 83 -0.32 -13.01 -4.71
CA ALA A 83 -1.09 -13.55 -3.60
C ALA A 83 -2.27 -12.65 -3.22
N ALA A 84 -2.16 -11.33 -3.36
CA ALA A 84 -3.27 -10.40 -3.12
C ALA A 84 -4.34 -10.46 -4.21
N ALA A 85 -3.98 -10.74 -5.46
CA ALA A 85 -4.94 -10.92 -6.56
C ALA A 85 -5.69 -12.27 -6.50
N GLN A 86 -5.13 -13.27 -5.81
CA GLN A 86 -5.73 -14.59 -5.65
C GLN A 86 -6.72 -14.71 -4.48
N ARG A 87 -6.64 -13.81 -3.49
CA ARG A 87 -7.54 -13.75 -2.33
C ARG A 87 -8.83 -13.02 -2.68
#